data_AF-A0A0F9J4J7-F1
#
_entry.id   AF-A0A0F9J4J7-F1
#
_cell.length_a   1.000
_cell.length_b   1.000
_cell.length_c   1.000
_cell.angle_alpha   90.00
_cell.angle_beta   90.00
_cell.angle_gamma   90.00
#
_symmetry.space_group_name_H-M   'P 1'
#
loop_
_entity.id
_entity.type
_entity.pdbx_description
1 polymer ?
#
loop_
_entity_poly.entity_id
_entity_poly.type
_entity_poly.pdbx_seq_one_letter_code
_entity_poly.pdbx_strand_id
1 'polypeptide(L)'
;MTRMRRHSAGYLLVPDGNRGIYEHRYVMEKLLGRKLSGNEHVHHKDGNKGNNHPSNLQVLSVQEHRRLHRQTQCKVGHVLKDSNVYVRPDNGKRNCLLCIRRRARGNRKHKRDLLRVWRRRNPEKIAEYNLRRNRERREERRIARGFR
;
A
#
# COMPACT_ATOMS: atom_id res chain seq x y z
N MET A 1 -1.35 -31.91 20.72
CA MET A 1 -0.95 -30.55 20.30
C MET A 1 -1.75 -30.16 19.06
N THR A 2 -2.70 -29.24 19.19
CA THR A 2 -3.60 -28.84 18.09
C THR A 2 -2.82 -28.09 17.01
N ARG A 3 -2.78 -28.62 15.79
CA ARG A 3 -1.93 -28.13 14.69
C ARG A 3 -2.44 -26.78 14.18
N MET A 4 -1.87 -25.68 14.65
CA MET A 4 -2.19 -24.32 14.19
C MET A 4 -1.79 -24.14 12.73
N ARG A 5 -2.66 -23.56 11.90
CA ARG A 5 -2.39 -23.26 10.48
C ARG A 5 -2.13 -21.77 10.29
N ARG A 6 -1.08 -21.41 9.55
CA ARG A 6 -0.85 -20.00 9.13
C ARG A 6 -1.69 -19.70 7.90
N HIS A 7 -2.47 -18.62 7.97
CA HIS A 7 -3.21 -18.06 6.84
C HIS A 7 -2.29 -17.19 5.97
N SER A 8 -2.54 -17.12 4.67
CA SER A 8 -1.73 -16.36 3.69
C SER A 8 -1.61 -14.86 4.01
N ALA A 9 -2.59 -14.30 4.73
CA ALA A 9 -2.57 -12.91 5.18
C ALA A 9 -1.73 -12.66 6.46
N GLY A 10 -1.07 -13.68 7.00
CA GLY A 10 -0.19 -13.61 8.18
C GLY A 10 -0.86 -13.89 9.53
N TYR A 11 -2.09 -14.41 9.53
CA TYR A 11 -2.83 -14.73 10.77
C TYR A 11 -2.69 -16.22 11.12
N LEU A 12 -2.79 -16.55 12.42
CA LEU A 12 -2.89 -17.93 12.90
C LEU A 12 -4.36 -18.35 12.99
N LEU A 13 -4.65 -19.57 12.57
CA LEU A 13 -5.97 -20.19 12.64
C LEU A 13 -6.00 -21.23 13.76
N VAL A 14 -6.93 -21.05 14.69
CA VAL A 14 -7.33 -22.01 15.71
C VAL A 14 -8.44 -22.90 15.12
N PRO A 15 -8.35 -24.23 15.20
CA PRO A 15 -9.43 -25.11 14.77
C PRO A 15 -10.70 -24.91 15.61
N ASP A 16 -11.84 -24.70 14.95
CA ASP A 16 -13.18 -24.63 15.55
C ASP A 16 -14.16 -25.45 14.69
N GLY A 17 -14.34 -26.72 15.04
CA GLY A 17 -15.09 -27.69 14.23
C GLY A 17 -14.50 -27.84 12.82
N ASN A 18 -15.33 -27.65 11.78
CA ASN A 18 -14.91 -27.73 10.37
C ASN A 18 -14.28 -26.45 9.81
N ARG A 19 -14.09 -25.40 10.63
CA ARG A 19 -13.53 -24.10 10.18
C ARG A 19 -12.34 -23.69 11.04
N GLY A 20 -11.47 -22.86 10.48
CA GLY A 20 -10.41 -22.18 11.24
C GLY A 20 -10.87 -20.80 11.64
N ILE A 21 -10.77 -20.45 12.93
CA ILE A 21 -11.00 -19.11 13.45
C ILE A 21 -9.66 -18.39 13.60
N TYR A 22 -9.60 -17.12 13.26
CA TYR A 22 -8.40 -16.31 13.52
C TYR A 22 -8.11 -16.20 15.02
N GLU A 23 -6.85 -16.44 15.42
CA GLU A 23 -6.43 -16.49 16.82
C GLU A 23 -6.79 -15.23 17.59
N HIS A 24 -6.51 -14.05 17.04
CA HIS A 24 -6.88 -12.77 17.69
C HIS A 24 -8.39 -12.63 17.92
N ARG A 25 -9.23 -13.21 17.04
CA ARG A 25 -10.68 -13.22 17.20
C ARG A 25 -11.06 -14.18 18.32
N TYR A 26 -10.48 -15.37 18.33
CA TYR A 26 -10.69 -16.36 19.38
C TYR A 26 -10.30 -15.82 20.77
N VAL A 27 -9.14 -15.18 20.89
CA VAL A 27 -8.67 -14.56 22.15
C VAL A 27 -9.68 -13.51 22.65
N MET A 28 -10.16 -12.63 21.77
CA MET A 28 -11.15 -11.61 22.16
C MET A 28 -12.53 -12.21 22.48
N GLU A 29 -12.99 -13.22 21.75
CA GLU A 29 -14.25 -13.92 22.06
C GLU A 29 -14.20 -14.60 23.44
N LYS A 30 -13.06 -15.22 23.77
CA LYS A 30 -12.85 -15.82 25.10
C LYS A 30 -12.79 -14.78 26.21
N LEU A 31 -12.09 -13.67 25.98
CA LEU A 31 -12.03 -12.57 26.97
C LEU A 31 -13.39 -11.94 27.23
N LEU A 32 -14.21 -11.74 26.18
CA LEU A 32 -15.52 -11.11 26.28
C LEU A 32 -16.63 -12.07 26.74
N GLY A 33 -16.38 -13.38 26.77
CA GLY A 33 -17.38 -14.39 27.10
C GLY A 33 -18.52 -14.52 26.08
N ARG A 34 -18.39 -13.91 24.89
CA ARG A 34 -19.39 -13.95 23.81
C ARG A 34 -18.74 -14.02 22.44
N LYS A 35 -19.49 -14.50 21.45
CA LYS A 35 -19.07 -14.45 20.04
C LYS A 35 -19.08 -13.01 19.52
N LEU A 36 -18.08 -12.67 18.71
CA LEU A 36 -18.04 -11.40 18.01
C LEU A 36 -18.95 -11.49 16.78
N SER A 37 -19.69 -10.43 16.50
CA SER A 37 -20.52 -10.32 15.30
C SER A 37 -19.67 -10.13 14.04
N GLY A 38 -20.28 -10.28 12.87
CA GLY A 38 -19.61 -9.98 11.59
C GLY A 38 -19.20 -8.51 11.44
N ASN A 39 -19.84 -7.61 12.21
CA ASN A 39 -19.58 -6.17 12.17
C ASN A 39 -18.50 -5.72 13.17
N GLU A 40 -18.00 -6.64 13.99
CA GLU A 40 -16.91 -6.39 14.94
C GLU A 40 -15.59 -6.88 14.36
N HIS A 41 -14.62 -5.96 14.27
CA HIS A 41 -13.27 -6.20 13.80
C HIS A 41 -12.30 -6.10 14.96
N VAL A 42 -11.39 -7.06 15.07
CA VAL A 42 -10.29 -6.99 16.03
C VAL A 42 -9.10 -6.31 15.37
N HIS A 43 -8.64 -5.24 15.99
CA HIS A 43 -7.51 -4.43 15.56
C HIS A 43 -6.30 -4.67 16.47
N HIS A 44 -5.12 -4.87 15.87
CA HIS A 44 -3.83 -4.91 16.57
C HIS A 44 -3.28 -3.50 16.72
N LYS A 45 -3.17 -2.99 17.95
CA LYS A 45 -2.74 -1.62 18.25
C LYS A 45 -1.31 -1.34 17.76
N ASP A 46 -0.42 -2.32 17.89
CA ASP A 46 0.97 -2.25 17.42
C ASP A 46 1.15 -2.52 15.92
N GLY A 47 0.08 -2.93 15.21
CA GLY A 47 0.13 -3.33 13.81
C GLY A 47 0.83 -4.68 13.55
N ASN A 48 1.29 -5.38 14.60
CA ASN A 48 1.90 -6.69 14.50
C ASN A 48 0.85 -7.79 14.62
N LYS A 49 0.52 -8.42 13.50
CA LYS A 49 -0.49 -9.49 13.41
C LYS A 49 -0.17 -10.75 14.21
N GLY A 50 1.08 -10.93 14.65
CA GLY A 50 1.50 -12.05 15.49
C GLY A 50 1.36 -11.78 16.99
N ASN A 51 1.16 -10.53 17.41
CA ASN A 51 1.01 -10.17 18.82
C ASN A 51 -0.47 -10.23 19.24
N ASN A 52 -0.93 -11.43 19.62
CA ASN A 52 -2.33 -11.67 20.00
C ASN A 52 -2.61 -11.45 21.50
N HIS A 53 -1.70 -10.79 22.23
CA HIS A 53 -1.95 -10.49 23.65
C HIS A 53 -3.20 -9.61 23.78
N PRO A 54 -4.16 -9.91 24.69
CA PRO A 54 -5.42 -9.20 24.73
C PRO A 54 -5.29 -7.67 24.91
N SER A 55 -4.26 -7.21 25.62
CA SER A 55 -3.98 -5.76 25.78
C SER A 55 -3.60 -5.07 24.46
N ASN A 56 -3.03 -5.80 23.50
CA ASN A 56 -2.69 -5.33 22.15
C ASN A 56 -3.87 -5.37 21.17
N LEU A 57 -4.95 -6.05 21.55
CA LEU A 57 -6.14 -6.20 20.74
C LEU A 57 -7.20 -5.16 21.12
N GLN A 58 -7.96 -4.71 20.14
CA GLN A 58 -9.09 -3.82 20.34
C GLN A 58 -10.23 -4.23 19.41
N VAL A 59 -11.44 -4.42 19.95
CA VAL A 59 -12.63 -4.61 19.13
C VAL A 59 -13.15 -3.25 18.70
N LEU A 60 -13.36 -3.09 17.41
CA LEU A 60 -13.88 -1.89 16.78
C LEU A 60 -15.04 -2.27 15.86
N SER A 61 -16.01 -1.39 15.70
CA SER A 61 -16.99 -1.51 14.63
C SER A 61 -16.31 -1.39 13.25
N VAL A 62 -16.98 -1.88 12.21
CA VAL A 62 -16.53 -1.70 10.82
C VAL A 62 -16.23 -0.22 10.50
N GLN A 63 -17.04 0.70 11.03
CA GLN A 63 -16.91 2.13 10.77
C GLN A 63 -15.66 2.70 11.44
N GLU A 64 -15.45 2.37 12.71
CA GLU A 64 -14.27 2.81 13.46
C GLU A 64 -12.98 2.23 12.88
N HIS A 65 -12.99 0.94 12.54
CA HIS A 65 -11.86 0.27 11.92
C HIS A 65 -11.49 0.92 10.57
N ARG A 66 -12.48 1.26 9.75
CA ARG A 66 -12.28 2.01 8.50
C ARG A 66 -11.73 3.42 8.75
N ARG A 67 -12.26 4.14 9.75
CA ARG A 67 -11.81 5.48 10.12
C ARG A 67 -10.35 5.45 10.57
N LEU A 68 -10.00 4.49 11.41
CA LEU A 68 -8.64 4.30 11.90
C LEU A 68 -7.67 4.03 10.74
N HIS A 69 -8.00 3.11 9.83
CA HIS A 69 -7.17 2.86 8.66
C HIS A 69 -7.03 4.07 7.74
N ARG A 70 -8.06 4.91 7.57
CA ARG A 70 -7.94 6.16 6.80
C ARG A 70 -6.96 7.14 7.44
N GLN A 71 -6.81 7.10 8.76
CA GLN A 71 -5.90 7.98 9.50
C GLN A 71 -4.47 7.45 9.44
N THR A 72 -4.27 6.15 9.64
CA THR A 72 -2.96 5.53 9.85
C THR A 72 -2.38 4.86 8.61
N GLN A 73 -3.18 4.61 7.56
CA GLN A 73 -2.76 3.84 6.39
C GLN A 73 -3.25 4.46 5.08
N CYS A 74 -2.52 4.19 3.99
CA CYS A 74 -2.94 4.57 2.65
C CYS A 74 -3.91 3.54 2.06
N LYS A 75 -4.52 3.84 0.90
CA LYS A 75 -5.45 2.92 0.19
C LYS A 75 -4.88 1.53 -0.11
N VAL A 76 -3.56 1.41 -0.19
CA VAL A 76 -2.84 0.15 -0.49
C VAL A 76 -2.44 -0.59 0.79
N GLY A 77 -2.60 0.03 1.97
CA GLY A 77 -2.21 -0.54 3.26
C GLY A 77 -0.80 -0.16 3.74
N HIS A 78 -0.13 0.82 3.11
CA HIS A 78 1.12 1.34 3.68
C HIS A 78 0.83 2.20 4.90
N VAL A 79 1.56 1.98 5.99
CA VAL A 79 1.52 2.83 7.19
C VAL A 79 1.98 4.25 6.82
N LEU A 80 1.17 5.23 7.19
CA LEU A 80 1.45 6.65 7.02
C LEU A 80 2.29 7.11 8.22
N LYS A 81 3.49 7.58 7.91
CA LYS A 81 4.43 8.23 8.83
C LYS A 81 4.76 9.60 8.24
N ASP A 82 5.25 10.53 9.03
CA ASP A 82 5.59 11.89 8.54
C ASP A 82 6.58 11.86 7.37
N SER A 83 7.54 10.92 7.42
CA SER A 83 8.52 10.70 6.33
C SER A 83 7.94 10.14 5.02
N ASN A 84 6.71 9.64 5.04
CA ASN A 84 6.04 8.98 3.90
C ASN A 84 4.68 9.63 3.56
N VAL A 85 4.45 10.85 4.06
CA VAL A 85 3.24 11.61 3.79
C VAL A 85 3.61 12.92 3.09
N TYR A 86 2.94 13.19 1.98
CA TYR A 86 2.94 14.48 1.34
C TYR A 86 1.54 15.07 1.44
N VAL A 87 1.41 16.22 2.09
CA VAL A 87 0.17 16.99 2.15
C VAL A 87 0.15 17.91 0.94
N ARG A 88 -0.88 17.81 0.10
CA ARG A 88 -1.00 18.71 -1.03
C ARG A 88 -1.38 20.12 -0.57
N PRO A 89 -0.75 21.18 -1.10
CA PRO A 89 -1.06 22.56 -0.70
C PRO A 89 -2.44 23.04 -1.17
N ASP A 90 -3.01 22.40 -2.20
CA ASP A 90 -4.28 22.82 -2.82
C ASP A 90 -5.52 22.47 -2.00
N ASN A 91 -5.54 21.30 -1.35
CA ASN A 91 -6.73 20.78 -0.67
C ASN A 91 -6.43 20.04 0.65
N GLY A 92 -5.18 20.10 1.12
CA GLY A 92 -4.75 19.42 2.35
C GLY A 92 -4.81 17.89 2.29
N LYS A 93 -5.13 17.27 1.14
CA LYS A 93 -5.22 15.81 1.06
C LYS A 93 -3.83 15.19 1.15
N ARG A 94 -3.73 14.16 2.00
CA ARG A 94 -2.51 13.36 2.19
C ARG A 94 -2.32 12.37 1.06
N ASN A 95 -1.12 12.32 0.52
CA ASN A 95 -0.64 11.29 -0.39
C ASN A 95 0.48 10.50 0.24
N CYS A 96 0.45 9.18 0.06
CA CYS A 96 1.55 8.31 0.46
C CYS A 96 2.70 8.42 -0.56
N LEU A 97 3.89 8.79 -0.11
CA LEU A 97 5.07 8.95 -0.97
C LEU A 97 5.49 7.62 -1.62
N LEU A 98 5.33 6.49 -0.93
CA LEU A 98 5.54 5.16 -1.52
C LEU A 98 4.58 4.91 -2.69
N CYS A 99 3.32 5.31 -2.56
CA CYS A 99 2.35 5.16 -3.65
C CYS A 99 2.67 6.09 -4.83
N ILE A 100 3.09 7.33 -4.57
CA ILE A 100 3.54 8.26 -5.61
C ILE A 100 4.73 7.66 -6.36
N ARG A 101 5.75 7.19 -5.64
CA ARG A 101 6.95 6.56 -6.23
C ARG A 101 6.60 5.31 -7.04
N ARG A 102 5.71 4.44 -6.52
CA ARG A 102 5.23 3.25 -7.23
C ARG A 102 4.53 3.64 -8.54
N ARG A 103 3.63 4.63 -8.52
CA ARG A 103 2.95 5.14 -9.72
C ARG A 103 3.94 5.73 -10.73
N ALA A 104 4.90 6.54 -10.27
CA ALA A 104 5.92 7.12 -11.15
C ALA A 104 6.80 6.05 -11.83
N ARG A 105 7.14 4.95 -11.14
CA ARG A 105 7.82 3.80 -11.75
C ARG A 105 6.93 3.13 -12.81
N GLY A 106 5.66 2.90 -12.50
CA GLY A 106 4.67 2.34 -13.43
C GLY A 106 4.54 3.19 -14.70
N ASN A 107 4.38 4.51 -14.56
CA ASN A 107 4.26 5.44 -15.68
C ASN A 107 5.52 5.45 -16.56
N ARG A 108 6.72 5.39 -15.96
CA ARG A 108 7.98 5.29 -16.72
C ARG A 108 8.08 4.00 -17.51
N LYS A 109 7.70 2.86 -16.90
CA LYS A 109 7.63 1.56 -17.59
C LYS A 109 6.66 1.64 -18.77
N HIS A 110 5.44 2.13 -18.54
CA HIS A 110 4.42 2.26 -19.58
C HIS A 110 4.90 3.14 -20.76
N LYS A 111 5.48 4.31 -20.49
CA LYS A 111 6.04 5.18 -21.56
C LYS A 111 7.13 4.48 -22.36
N ARG A 112 8.01 3.71 -21.70
CA ARG A 112 9.07 2.93 -22.37
C ARG A 112 8.47 1.85 -23.27
N ASP A 113 7.46 1.15 -22.79
CA ASP A 113 6.80 0.07 -23.53
C ASP A 113 6.07 0.64 -24.76
N LEU A 114 5.38 1.78 -24.62
CA LEU A 114 4.80 2.52 -25.75
C LEU A 114 5.87 2.94 -26.77
N LEU A 115 7.01 3.48 -26.32
CA LEU A 115 8.10 3.87 -27.22
C LEU A 115 8.67 2.65 -27.96
N ARG A 116 8.77 1.49 -27.31
CA ARG A 116 9.18 0.24 -27.95
C ARG A 116 8.21 -0.17 -29.06
N VAL A 117 6.91 -0.14 -28.78
CA VAL A 117 5.87 -0.45 -29.78
C VAL A 117 5.91 0.54 -30.94
N TRP A 118 6.03 1.84 -30.65
CA TRP A 118 6.14 2.88 -31.68
C TRP A 118 7.36 2.69 -32.57
N ARG A 119 8.54 2.41 -31.99
CA ARG A 119 9.77 2.13 -32.75
C ARG A 119 9.63 0.92 -33.67
N ARG A 120 9.01 -0.16 -33.18
CA ARG A 120 8.75 -1.35 -33.99
C ARG A 120 7.84 -1.04 -35.18
N ARG A 121 6.87 -0.14 -35.02
CA ARG A 121 5.92 0.26 -36.06
C ARG A 121 6.45 1.33 -37.03
N ASN A 122 7.51 2.06 -36.66
CA ASN A 122 8.04 3.20 -37.42
C ASN A 122 9.58 3.17 -37.46
N PRO A 123 10.21 2.11 -38.00
CA PRO A 123 11.67 1.99 -38.02
C PRO A 123 12.37 3.16 -38.73
N GLU A 124 11.77 3.69 -39.79
CA GLU A 124 12.27 4.80 -40.60
C GLU A 124 12.34 6.13 -39.84
N LYS A 125 11.48 6.33 -38.83
CA LYS A 125 11.41 7.57 -38.03
C LYS A 125 12.32 7.57 -36.80
N ILE A 126 13.02 6.46 -36.53
CA ILE A 126 13.81 6.31 -35.30
C ILE A 126 14.99 7.28 -35.25
N ALA A 127 15.70 7.44 -36.37
CA ALA A 127 16.88 8.31 -36.45
C ALA A 127 16.49 9.77 -36.16
N GLU A 128 15.44 10.27 -36.83
CA GLU A 128 14.88 11.61 -36.62
C GLU A 128 14.44 11.83 -35.16
N TYR A 129 13.68 10.88 -34.59
CA TYR A 129 13.25 10.94 -33.19
C TYR A 129 14.43 11.07 -32.22
N ASN A 130 15.49 10.28 -32.42
CA ASN A 130 16.66 10.29 -31.55
C ASN A 130 17.42 11.63 -31.64
N LEU A 131 17.58 12.17 -32.86
CA LEU A 131 18.21 13.47 -33.08
C LEU A 131 17.45 14.60 -32.39
N ARG A 132 16.12 14.65 -32.56
CA ARG A 132 15.26 15.64 -31.87
C ARG A 132 15.41 15.55 -30.36
N ARG A 133 15.31 14.34 -29.79
CA ARG A 133 15.43 14.14 -28.33
C ARG A 133 16.82 14.49 -27.80
N ASN A 134 17.87 14.32 -28.60
CA ASN A 134 19.23 14.75 -28.24
C ASN A 134 19.35 16.28 -28.18
N ARG A 135 18.75 17.01 -29.12
CA ARG A 135 18.73 18.48 -29.11
C ARG A 135 18.02 19.00 -27.86
N GLU A 136 16.82 18.51 -27.59
CA GLU A 136 16.03 18.85 -26.40
C GLU A 136 16.84 18.64 -25.11
N ARG A 137 17.51 17.48 -24.95
CA ARG A 137 18.34 17.20 -23.77
C ARG A 137 19.53 18.15 -23.61
N ARG A 138 20.15 18.57 -24.72
CA ARG A 138 21.27 19.53 -24.68
C ARG A 138 20.78 20.90 -24.20
N GLU A 139 19.63 21.31 -24.69
CA GLU A 139 18.98 22.55 -24.27
C GLU A 139 18.56 22.52 -22.80
N GLU A 140 17.89 21.45 -22.34
CA GLU A 140 17.55 21.24 -20.92
C GLU A 140 18.80 21.38 -20.02
N ARG A 141 19.94 20.79 -20.44
CA ARG A 141 21.22 20.88 -19.71
C ARG A 141 21.86 22.27 -19.76
N ARG A 142 21.61 23.05 -20.81
CA ARG A 142 22.09 24.44 -20.92
C ARG A 142 21.30 25.31 -19.97
N ILE A 143 19.97 25.20 -20.00
CA ILE A 143 19.04 25.89 -19.10
C ILE A 143 19.40 25.59 -17.64
N ALA A 144 19.49 24.31 -17.26
CA ALA A 144 19.82 23.92 -15.88
C ALA A 144 21.21 24.39 -15.39
N ARG A 145 22.12 24.76 -16.30
CA ARG A 145 23.43 25.33 -15.96
C ARG A 145 23.42 26.86 -15.87
N GLY A 146 22.53 27.54 -16.60
CA GLY A 146 22.37 28.99 -16.56
C GLY A 146 21.54 29.52 -15.38
N PHE A 147 20.88 28.62 -14.63
CA PHE A 147 20.15 28.93 -13.39
C PHE A 147 20.98 28.65 -12.12
N ARG A 148 22.32 28.55 -12.24
CA ARG A 148 23.24 28.49 -11.09
C ARG A 148 23.85 29.85 -10.82
#